data_AF-E5BI21-F1
#
_entry.id   AF-E5BI21-F1
#
_cell.length_a   1.000
_cell.length_b   1.000
_cell.length_c   1.000
_cell.angle_alpha   90.00
_cell.angle_beta   90.00
_cell.angle_gamma   90.00
#
_symmetry.space_group_name_H-M   'P 1'
#
loop_
_entity.id
_entity.type
_entity.pdbx_description
1 polymer ?
#
loop_
_entity_poly.entity_id
_entity_poly.type
_entity_poly.pdbx_seq_one_letter_code
_entity_poly.pdbx_strand_id
1 'polypeptide(L)' 'MILHYNMDGSIQMQLKFRGKVIEKYFSSQKEYVAFLQNFDSKI' A
#
# COMPACT_ATOMS: atom_id res chain seq x y z
N MET A 1 6.48 -2.56 7.41
CA MET A 1 5.69 -2.50 6.16
C MET A 1 6.52 -3.16 5.08
N ILE A 2 5.92 -4.02 4.26
CA ILE A 2 6.53 -4.67 3.10
C ILE A 2 5.75 -4.21 1.87
N LEU A 3 6.47 -3.88 0.79
CA LEU A 3 5.92 -3.51 -0.50
C LEU A 3 6.48 -4.45 -1.57
N HIS A 4 5.60 -5.05 -2.36
CA HIS A 4 5.94 -5.80 -3.57
C HIS A 4 5.50 -5.01 -4.79
N TYR A 5 6.44 -4.76 -5.69
CA TYR A 5 6.21 -4.17 -7.00
C TYR A 5 6.18 -5.30 -8.01
N ASN A 6 5.01 -5.55 -8.58
CA ASN A 6 4.82 -6.60 -9.56
C ASN A 6 5.23 -6.11 -10.96
N MET A 7 5.57 -7.05 -11.85
CA MET A 7 5.97 -6.71 -13.21
C MET A 7 4.85 -6.06 -14.03
N ASP A 8 3.59 -6.30 -13.66
CA ASP A 8 2.41 -5.69 -14.27
C ASP A 8 2.15 -4.24 -13.79
N GLY A 9 3.01 -3.70 -12.91
CA GLY A 9 2.88 -2.35 -12.36
C GLY A 9 1.93 -2.24 -11.16
N SER A 10 1.33 -3.36 -10.73
CA SER A 10 0.57 -3.41 -9.49
C SER A 10 1.48 -3.44 -8.26
N ILE A 11 0.92 -3.03 -7.11
CA ILE A 11 1.64 -2.94 -5.84
C ILE A 11 0.86 -3.67 -4.76
N GLN A 12 1.54 -4.56 -4.04
CA GLN A 12 0.99 -5.19 -2.84
C GLN A 12 1.70 -4.67 -1.59
N MET A 13 0.92 -4.15 -0.65
CA MET A 13 1.40 -3.65 0.64
C MET A 13 0.96 -4.60 1.76
N GLN A 14 1.91 -4.99 2.60
CA GLN A 14 1.65 -5.71 3.84
C GLN A 14 2.15 -4.92 5.05
N LEU A 15 1.27 -4.71 6.02
CA LEU A 15 1.58 -4.04 7.28
C LEU A 15 1.28 -4.97 8.46
N LYS A 16 2.30 -5.27 9.26
CA LYS A 16 2.12 -5.93 10.55
C LYS A 16 1.91 -4.88 11.62
N PHE A 17 0.74 -4.86 12.24
CA PHE A 17 0.40 -3.93 13.31
C PHE A 17 -0.34 -4.66 14.43
N ARG A 18 0.20 -4.58 15.66
CA ARG A 18 -0.37 -5.22 16.87
C ARG A 18 -0.75 -6.69 16.68
N GLY A 19 0.13 -7.47 16.05
CA GLY A 19 -0.09 -8.91 15.78
C GLY A 19 -1.07 -9.20 14.65
N LYS A 20 -1.67 -8.19 14.01
CA LYS A 20 -2.51 -8.35 12.82
C LYS A 20 -1.72 -8.04 11.56
N VAL A 21 -1.99 -8.79 10.50
CA VAL A 21 -1.50 -8.50 9.15
C VAL A 21 -2.60 -7.75 8.40
N ILE A 22 -2.28 -6.57 7.90
CA ILE A 22 -3.13 -5.77 7.03
C ILE A 22 -2.52 -5.85 5.64
N GLU A 23 -3.30 -6.33 4.67
CA GLU A 23 -2.88 -6.44 3.27
C GLU A 23 -3.70 -5.47 2.42
N LYS A 24 -3.04 -4.83 1.46
CA LYS A 24 -3.70 -3.95 0.51
C LYS A 24 -3.08 -4.11 -0.86
N TYR A 25 -3.93 -4.16 -1.87
CA TYR A 25 -3.52 -4.24 -3.27
C TYR A 25 -3.86 -2.94 -3.98
N PHE A 26 -2.97 -2.50 -4.85
CA PHE A 26 -3.13 -1.33 -5.71
C PHE A 26 -2.90 -1.78 -7.14
N SER A 27 -3.84 -1.46 -8.03
CA SER A 27 -3.76 -1.88 -9.43
C SER A 27 -2.70 -1.10 -10.21
N SER A 28 -2.31 0.07 -9.71
CA SER A 28 -1.30 0.93 -10.31
C SER A 28 -0.56 1.77 -9.27
N GLN A 29 0.61 2.27 -9.66
CA GLN A 29 1.37 3.23 -8.86
C GLN A 29 0.58 4.51 -8.53
N LYS A 30 -0.30 4.97 -9.43
CA LYS A 30 -1.14 6.16 -9.21
C LYS A 30 -2.08 5.97 -8.02
N GLU A 31 -2.73 4.81 -7.92
CA GLU A 31 -3.61 4.49 -6.79
C GLU A 31 -2.84 4.41 -5.47
N TYR A 32 -1.65 3.82 -5.49
CA TYR A 32 -0.78 3.74 -4.33
C TYR A 32 -0.35 5.14 -3.84
N VAL A 33 0.09 6.01 -4.76
CA VAL A 33 0.48 7.39 -4.42
C VAL A 33 -0.70 8.19 -3.87
N ALA A 34 -1.89 8.08 -4.49
CA ALA A 34 -3.09 8.74 -4.00
C ALA A 34 -3.49 8.24 -2.60
N PHE A 35 -3.31 6.95 -2.31
CA PHE A 35 -3.52 6.41 -0.96
C PHE A 35 -2.55 7.02 0.05
N LEU A 36 -1.26 7.13 -0.28
CA LEU A 36 -0.26 7.74 0.60
C LEU A 36 -0.55 9.21 0.88
N GLN A 37 -0.91 9.99 -0.14
CA GLN A 37 -1.23 11.41 0.02
C GLN A 37 -2.44 11.63 0.94
N ASN A 38 -3.48 10.80 0.80
CA ASN A 38 -4.66 10.85 1.67
C ASN A 38 -4.41 10.30 3.08
N PHE A 39 -3.36 9.50 3.26
CA PHE A 39 -2.95 8.99 4.56
C PHE A 39 -2.20 10.07 5.34
N ASP A 40 -1.29 10.77 4.68
CA ASP A 40 -0.50 11.87 5.25
C ASP A 40 -1.38 13.07 5.63
N SER A 41 -2.40 13.38 4.81
CA SER A 41 -3.35 14.47 5.08
C SER A 41 -4.34 14.19 6.22
N LYS A 42 -4.29 13.01 6.85
CA LYS A 42 -5.21 12.57 7.91
C LYS A 42 -4.52 12.27 9.24
N ILE A 43 -3.20 12.46 9.31
CA ILE A 43 -2.38 12.38 10.53
C ILE A 43 -2.13 13.80 11.03
#